data_AF-A0AAN6YRV3-F1
#
_entry.id   AF-A0AAN6YRV3-F1
#
_cell.length_a   1.000
_cell.length_b   1.000
_cell.length_c   1.000
_cell.angle_alpha   90.00
_cell.angle_beta   90.00
_cell.angle_gamma   90.00
#
_symmetry.space_group_name_H-M   'P 1'
#
loop_
_entity.id
_entity.type
_entity.pdbx_description
1 polymer ?
#
loop_
_entity_poly.entity_id
_entity_poly.type
_entity_poly.pdbx_seq_one_letter_code
_entity_poly.pdbx_strand_id
1 'polypeptide(L)'
;MSAVDLNPRPGVNLTPKMPSTLGRRSKESKPSSSLLNRTWTIPLLLTTPFLLLYALNPTPSNPIHPFIFLSYKLPSSPQNGLYNKGPLDILFVIFYTIFLTFIRNFFMSEILLPSSRHFRISSPGKQLRFAENTYTALYIILFSGPIGIYLMYSTPGLWYFCIKGIYSSYPQQVHSGVFKTYYLIQAAFWLQQVVVMVLGLEARRKDFNQLIGHHFVTVLLIALSYRFHFGFLGLAVYLSHDISDFFLCVAKSLNYMESGLQGYAFGVCVLVWIYLRHWINGRILWSMLPGGEFETVGPEYKMDWEREMFKGPVANAVTFGLLGCLQGLNLFWLWCLGRAGYKFLFLGVAKDDRSGDEDEGEGEGEDVQVTGRVVKRRSGRVRC
;
A
#
# COMPACT_ATOMS: atom_id res chain seq x y z
N MET A 1 70.09 -65.15 -18.95
CA MET A 1 69.69 -65.24 -20.38
C MET A 1 68.44 -64.40 -20.52
N SER A 2 68.35 -63.29 -21.22
CA SER A 2 69.24 -62.49 -22.09
C SER A 2 68.72 -61.05 -21.95
N ALA A 3 69.60 -60.09 -21.63
CA ALA A 3 70.24 -59.18 -22.58
C ALA A 3 69.33 -58.00 -23.01
N VAL A 4 69.79 -56.83 -22.56
CA VAL A 4 69.47 -55.47 -22.99
C VAL A 4 69.60 -55.34 -24.50
N ASP A 5 68.72 -54.55 -25.12
CA ASP A 5 69.13 -53.77 -26.30
C ASP A 5 68.48 -52.39 -26.29
N LEU A 6 69.36 -51.37 -26.28
CA LEU A 6 69.11 -49.94 -26.38
C LEU A 6 69.84 -49.50 -27.64
N ASN A 7 69.15 -48.93 -28.63
CA ASN A 7 69.72 -47.91 -29.52
C ASN A 7 68.63 -47.16 -30.31
N PRO A 8 68.91 -45.93 -30.81
CA PRO A 8 67.96 -44.84 -30.87
C PRO A 8 67.84 -44.24 -32.29
N ARG A 9 67.14 -43.08 -32.34
CA ARG A 9 67.12 -42.00 -33.36
C ARG A 9 65.93 -42.03 -34.34
N PRO A 10 65.59 -40.91 -35.02
CA PRO A 10 66.01 -39.50 -34.81
C PRO A 10 64.82 -38.54 -34.62
N GLY A 11 65.14 -37.30 -34.21
CA GLY A 11 64.21 -36.25 -33.86
C GLY A 11 63.27 -35.77 -34.97
N VAL A 12 62.12 -35.26 -34.53
CA VAL A 12 61.22 -34.42 -35.32
C VAL A 12 60.93 -33.16 -34.51
N ASN A 13 61.11 -32.03 -35.19
CA ASN A 13 61.04 -30.66 -34.71
C ASN A 13 59.81 -30.34 -33.85
N LEU A 14 60.07 -29.82 -32.65
CA LEU A 14 59.10 -29.08 -31.85
C LEU A 14 58.88 -27.70 -32.49
N THR A 15 57.84 -27.58 -33.30
CA THR A 15 57.26 -26.26 -33.61
C THR A 15 56.21 -25.94 -32.54
N PRO A 16 56.30 -24.80 -31.84
CA PRO A 16 55.25 -24.41 -30.91
C PRO A 16 54.01 -24.00 -31.71
N LYS A 17 52.95 -24.81 -31.64
CA LYS A 17 51.62 -24.41 -32.11
C LYS A 17 51.15 -23.24 -31.24
N MET A 18 51.20 -22.03 -31.79
CA MET A 18 50.50 -20.88 -31.22
C MET A 18 48.99 -21.21 -31.15
N PRO A 19 48.32 -20.96 -30.01
CA PRO A 19 46.87 -21.05 -29.97
C PRO A 19 46.28 -19.83 -30.69
N SER A 20 45.77 -20.05 -31.91
CA SER A 20 44.93 -19.08 -32.62
C SER A 20 43.51 -19.08 -32.05
N THR A 21 43.35 -18.57 -30.84
CA THR A 21 42.03 -18.13 -30.37
C THR A 21 42.00 -16.62 -30.42
N LEU A 22 41.61 -16.09 -31.59
CA LEU A 22 41.07 -14.74 -31.71
C LEU A 22 39.93 -14.63 -30.70
N GLY A 23 40.23 -14.04 -29.55
CA GLY A 23 39.25 -13.67 -28.54
C GLY A 23 38.27 -12.72 -29.18
N ARG A 24 37.10 -13.25 -29.60
CA ARG A 24 35.93 -12.44 -29.89
C ARG A 24 35.52 -11.84 -28.56
N ARG A 25 36.09 -10.67 -28.26
CA ARG A 25 35.70 -9.83 -27.13
C ARG A 25 34.24 -9.49 -27.37
N SER A 26 33.35 -10.30 -26.79
CA SER A 26 31.95 -9.98 -26.65
C SER A 26 31.92 -8.60 -26.03
N LYS A 27 31.56 -7.59 -26.83
CA LYS A 27 31.10 -6.32 -26.28
C LYS A 27 29.86 -6.70 -25.47
N GLU A 28 30.03 -6.88 -24.15
CA GLU A 28 28.90 -6.75 -23.24
C GLU A 28 28.35 -5.35 -23.49
N SER A 29 27.31 -5.28 -24.32
CA SER A 29 26.50 -4.08 -24.39
C SER A 29 25.98 -3.88 -22.98
N LYS A 30 26.52 -2.91 -22.25
CA LYS A 30 25.84 -2.37 -21.07
C LYS A 30 24.39 -2.15 -21.52
N PRO A 31 23.38 -2.77 -20.88
CA PRO A 31 22.02 -2.48 -21.26
C PRO A 31 21.86 -1.00 -21.03
N SER A 32 21.68 -0.23 -22.11
CA SER A 32 21.19 1.13 -21.98
C SER A 32 19.83 0.96 -21.33
N SER A 33 19.78 1.10 -20.01
CA SER A 33 18.53 1.05 -19.27
C SER A 33 17.76 2.30 -19.65
N SER A 34 17.10 2.23 -20.81
CA SER A 34 16.22 3.27 -21.30
C SER A 34 15.29 3.65 -20.15
N LEU A 35 15.11 4.96 -19.95
CA LEU A 35 14.17 5.48 -18.95
C LEU A 35 12.78 4.85 -19.15
N LEU A 36 12.43 4.45 -20.37
CA LEU A 36 11.18 3.75 -20.71
C LEU A 36 11.02 2.37 -20.06
N ASN A 37 12.10 1.73 -19.62
CA ASN A 37 12.04 0.41 -18.98
C ASN A 37 11.80 0.49 -17.46
N ARG A 38 11.66 1.69 -16.90
CA ARG A 38 11.39 1.87 -15.46
C ARG A 38 9.89 1.84 -15.19
N THR A 39 9.50 1.16 -14.12
CA THR A 39 8.09 0.94 -13.72
C THR A 39 7.35 2.24 -13.35
N TRP A 40 8.06 3.30 -13.00
CA TRP A 40 7.48 4.61 -12.71
C TRP A 40 7.28 5.49 -13.94
N THR A 41 7.82 5.11 -15.11
CA THR A 41 7.79 5.96 -16.31
C THR A 41 6.39 6.12 -16.87
N ILE A 42 5.59 5.05 -16.93
CA ILE A 42 4.21 5.13 -17.42
C ILE A 42 3.35 6.05 -16.54
N PRO A 43 3.27 5.86 -15.20
CA PRO A 43 2.57 6.81 -14.33
C PRO A 43 3.07 8.26 -14.42
N LEU A 44 4.38 8.46 -14.58
CA LEU A 44 4.96 9.80 -14.76
C LEU A 44 4.48 10.44 -16.07
N LEU A 45 4.49 9.69 -17.18
CA LEU A 45 4.01 10.17 -18.47
C LEU A 45 2.51 10.48 -18.45
N LEU A 46 1.72 9.77 -17.64
CA LEU A 46 0.29 10.05 -17.48
C LEU A 46 0.01 11.31 -16.64
N THR A 47 0.87 11.62 -15.66
CA THR A 47 0.70 12.82 -14.80
C THR A 47 1.28 14.10 -15.41
N THR A 48 2.35 13.97 -16.19
CA THR A 48 3.10 15.12 -16.76
C THR A 48 2.22 16.08 -17.60
N PRO A 49 1.32 15.62 -18.50
CA PRO A 49 0.47 16.50 -19.28
C PRO A 49 -0.42 17.40 -18.43
N PHE A 50 -0.95 16.91 -17.32
CA PHE A 50 -1.78 17.71 -16.41
C PHE A 50 -0.98 18.87 -15.81
N LEU A 51 0.25 18.58 -15.36
CA LEU A 51 1.14 19.60 -14.80
C LEU A 51 1.56 20.64 -15.84
N LEU A 52 1.88 20.20 -17.07
CA LEU A 52 2.25 21.10 -18.17
C LEU A 52 1.08 21.99 -18.61
N LEU A 53 -0.12 21.40 -18.79
CA LEU A 53 -1.32 22.15 -19.16
C LEU A 53 -1.73 23.16 -18.09
N TYR A 54 -1.52 22.83 -16.81
CA TYR A 54 -1.69 23.80 -15.74
C TYR A 54 -0.65 24.92 -15.78
N ALA A 55 0.62 24.59 -16.03
CA ALA A 55 1.70 25.58 -16.12
C ALA A 55 1.51 26.59 -17.26
N LEU A 56 0.84 26.20 -18.36
CA LEU A 56 0.50 27.10 -19.47
C LEU A 56 -0.54 28.16 -19.10
N ASN A 57 -1.46 27.84 -18.18
CA ASN A 57 -2.46 28.78 -17.68
C ASN A 57 -2.74 28.50 -16.19
N PRO A 58 -1.92 29.03 -15.27
CA PRO A 58 -1.99 28.72 -13.84
C PRO A 58 -3.10 29.53 -13.14
N THR A 59 -4.33 29.37 -13.61
CA THR A 59 -5.51 30.08 -13.10
C THR A 59 -6.63 29.10 -12.77
N PRO A 60 -7.57 29.46 -11.86
CA PRO A 60 -8.72 28.63 -11.54
C PRO A 60 -9.66 28.34 -12.71
N SER A 61 -9.57 29.09 -13.81
CA SER A 61 -10.36 28.85 -15.03
C SER A 61 -9.79 27.72 -15.90
N ASN A 62 -8.60 27.19 -15.57
CA ASN A 62 -8.01 26.07 -16.29
C ASN A 62 -8.85 24.79 -16.09
N PRO A 63 -9.22 24.05 -17.15
CA PRO A 63 -9.97 22.80 -17.03
C PRO A 63 -9.23 21.71 -16.23
N ILE A 64 -7.90 21.84 -16.07
CA ILE A 64 -7.08 20.93 -15.27
C ILE A 64 -7.08 21.29 -13.78
N HIS A 65 -7.51 22.51 -13.41
CA HIS A 65 -7.51 22.95 -12.01
C HIS A 65 -8.21 21.96 -11.05
N PRO A 66 -9.38 21.38 -11.38
CA PRO A 66 -10.05 20.39 -10.51
C PRO A 66 -9.28 19.08 -10.28
N PHE A 67 -8.31 18.75 -11.13
CA PHE A 67 -7.49 17.55 -10.96
C PHE A 67 -6.38 17.77 -9.92
N ILE A 68 -5.84 19.00 -9.83
CA ILE A 68 -4.68 19.32 -9.00
C ILE A 68 -5.09 19.99 -7.68
N PHE A 69 -6.16 20.80 -7.69
CA PHE A 69 -6.59 21.58 -6.54
C PHE A 69 -8.02 21.25 -6.11
N LEU A 70 -8.32 21.52 -4.83
CA LEU A 70 -9.66 21.32 -4.29
C LEU A 70 -10.69 22.17 -5.03
N SER A 71 -11.81 21.54 -5.37
CA SER A 71 -12.99 22.20 -5.95
C SER A 71 -13.99 22.63 -4.87
N TYR A 72 -14.90 23.54 -5.23
CA TYR A 72 -16.04 23.98 -4.40
C TYR A 72 -15.68 24.77 -3.12
N LYS A 73 -14.74 25.71 -3.24
CA LYS A 73 -14.43 26.66 -2.15
C LYS A 73 -15.61 27.61 -1.91
N LEU A 74 -16.01 27.78 -0.65
CA LEU A 74 -17.07 28.70 -0.26
C LEU A 74 -16.56 30.16 -0.26
N PRO A 75 -17.31 31.12 -0.86
CA PRO A 75 -16.89 32.52 -0.95
C PRO A 75 -16.71 33.22 0.41
N SER A 76 -17.54 32.84 1.38
CA SER A 76 -17.65 33.53 2.69
C SER A 76 -16.78 32.91 3.79
N SER A 77 -15.79 32.10 3.42
CA SER A 77 -15.04 31.31 4.41
C SER A 77 -13.96 32.10 5.15
N PRO A 78 -13.71 31.82 6.45
CA PRO A 78 -12.51 32.28 7.16
C PRO A 78 -11.20 31.82 6.49
N GLN A 79 -10.06 32.38 6.92
CA GLN A 79 -8.71 32.27 6.31
C GLN A 79 -8.30 30.86 5.81
N ASN A 80 -8.80 29.79 6.42
CA ASN A 80 -8.46 28.40 6.07
C ASN A 80 -9.35 27.74 4.99
N GLY A 81 -10.40 28.41 4.50
CA GLY A 81 -11.25 27.93 3.40
C GLY A 81 -12.11 26.70 3.75
N LEU A 82 -13.43 26.86 3.77
CA LEU A 82 -14.42 25.79 3.83
C LEU A 82 -14.77 25.37 2.39
N TYR A 83 -14.93 24.07 2.20
CA TYR A 83 -15.21 23.48 0.91
C TYR A 83 -16.46 22.60 1.00
N ASN A 84 -17.31 22.74 0.00
CA ASN A 84 -18.40 21.80 -0.26
C ASN A 84 -17.87 20.56 -1.00
N LYS A 85 -18.72 19.56 -1.17
CA LYS A 85 -18.43 18.36 -1.96
C LYS A 85 -19.09 18.46 -3.33
N GLY A 86 -18.56 17.75 -4.31
CA GLY A 86 -19.23 17.62 -5.61
C GLY A 86 -18.50 16.69 -6.58
N PRO A 87 -19.05 16.48 -7.78
CA PRO A 87 -18.53 15.51 -8.74
C PRO A 87 -17.10 15.79 -9.21
N LEU A 88 -16.65 17.06 -9.22
CA LEU A 88 -15.27 17.40 -9.58
C LEU A 88 -14.22 16.81 -8.62
N ASP A 89 -14.63 16.42 -7.40
CA ASP A 89 -13.74 15.75 -6.46
C ASP A 89 -13.29 14.36 -6.97
N ILE A 90 -14.05 13.74 -7.88
CA ILE A 90 -13.66 12.49 -8.54
C ILE A 90 -12.43 12.71 -9.44
N LEU A 91 -12.36 13.85 -10.14
CA LEU A 91 -11.22 14.19 -11.00
C LEU A 91 -9.94 14.34 -10.19
N PHE A 92 -10.04 14.99 -9.02
CA PHE A 92 -8.96 15.07 -8.05
C PHE A 92 -8.49 13.68 -7.61
N VAL A 93 -9.42 12.80 -7.23
CA VAL A 93 -9.10 11.42 -6.81
C VAL A 93 -8.40 10.65 -7.93
N ILE A 94 -8.90 10.74 -9.17
CA ILE A 94 -8.30 10.05 -10.34
C ILE A 94 -6.87 10.52 -10.58
N PHE A 95 -6.62 11.83 -10.61
CA PHE A 95 -5.28 12.37 -10.81
C PHE A 95 -4.33 11.90 -9.71
N TYR A 96 -4.74 12.02 -8.45
CA TYR A 96 -3.91 11.62 -7.32
C TYR A 96 -3.70 10.10 -7.23
N THR A 97 -4.61 9.27 -7.73
CA THR A 97 -4.38 7.82 -7.86
C THR A 97 -3.21 7.52 -8.80
N ILE A 98 -3.15 8.19 -9.97
CA ILE A 98 -2.05 8.03 -10.93
C ILE A 98 -0.75 8.59 -10.34
N PHE A 99 -0.83 9.76 -9.72
CA PHE A 99 0.31 10.41 -9.09
C PHE A 99 0.90 9.60 -7.92
N LEU A 100 0.06 9.02 -7.06
CA LEU A 100 0.50 8.11 -6.00
C LEU A 100 1.10 6.83 -6.57
N THR A 101 0.60 6.33 -7.71
CA THR A 101 1.20 5.19 -8.41
C THR A 101 2.61 5.52 -8.90
N PHE A 102 2.82 6.74 -9.43
CA PHE A 102 4.16 7.23 -9.76
C PHE A 102 5.06 7.27 -8.52
N ILE A 103 4.62 7.92 -7.45
CA ILE A 103 5.39 8.04 -6.20
C ILE A 103 5.76 6.65 -5.67
N ARG A 104 4.80 5.72 -5.58
CA ARG A 104 5.03 4.34 -5.14
C ARG A 104 6.12 3.69 -5.95
N ASN A 105 5.98 3.66 -7.28
CA ASN A 105 6.92 2.96 -8.14
C ASN A 105 8.31 3.59 -8.09
N PHE A 106 8.39 4.93 -8.02
CA PHE A 106 9.65 5.65 -7.89
C PHE A 106 10.36 5.34 -6.56
N PHE A 107 9.65 5.46 -5.43
CA PHE A 107 10.22 5.15 -4.11
C PHE A 107 10.65 3.69 -4.01
N MET A 108 9.83 2.76 -4.49
CA MET A 108 10.18 1.35 -4.47
C MET A 108 11.42 1.06 -5.32
N SER A 109 11.49 1.54 -6.56
CA SER A 109 12.58 1.19 -7.48
C SER A 109 13.90 1.92 -7.20
N GLU A 110 13.83 3.20 -6.85
CA GLU A 110 15.03 4.06 -6.73
C GLU A 110 15.56 4.17 -5.30
N ILE A 111 14.71 3.92 -4.29
CA ILE A 111 15.09 4.10 -2.88
C ILE A 111 15.06 2.77 -2.14
N LEU A 112 13.90 2.12 -2.06
CA LEU A 112 13.69 1.00 -1.14
C LEU A 112 14.34 -0.32 -1.59
N LEU A 113 14.29 -0.65 -2.88
CA LEU A 113 14.98 -1.84 -3.42
C LEU A 113 16.52 -1.70 -3.37
N PRO A 114 17.12 -0.52 -3.61
CA PRO A 114 18.53 -0.31 -3.29
C PRO A 114 18.83 -0.44 -1.78
N SER A 115 18.00 0.14 -0.91
CA SER A 115 18.15 0.03 0.54
C SER A 115 18.04 -1.42 1.05
N SER A 116 17.16 -2.24 0.48
CA SER A 116 17.04 -3.66 0.87
C SER A 116 18.32 -4.46 0.61
N ARG A 117 19.08 -4.10 -0.43
CA ARG A 117 20.40 -4.70 -0.72
C ARG A 117 21.46 -4.22 0.26
N HIS A 118 21.38 -2.97 0.71
CA HIS A 118 22.24 -2.45 1.76
C HIS A 118 22.01 -3.19 3.09
N PHE A 119 20.75 -3.51 3.41
CA PHE A 119 20.38 -4.36 4.55
C PHE A 119 20.64 -5.86 4.34
N ARG A 120 21.26 -6.27 3.22
CA ARG A 120 21.64 -7.65 2.89
C ARG A 120 20.48 -8.66 2.89
N ILE A 121 19.27 -8.21 2.54
CA ILE A 121 18.10 -9.09 2.41
C ILE A 121 18.33 -10.06 1.25
N SER A 122 18.28 -11.36 1.55
CA SER A 122 18.87 -12.41 0.70
C SER A 122 18.11 -12.66 -0.61
N SER A 123 16.78 -12.79 -0.57
CA SER A 123 15.97 -13.16 -1.74
C SER A 123 15.32 -11.96 -2.44
N PRO A 124 15.23 -11.94 -3.78
CA PRO A 124 14.53 -10.89 -4.52
C PRO A 124 13.07 -10.72 -4.10
N GLY A 125 12.37 -11.82 -3.79
CA GLY A 125 11.00 -11.78 -3.27
C GLY A 125 10.91 -11.03 -1.93
N LYS A 126 11.78 -11.36 -0.97
CA LYS A 126 11.84 -10.65 0.33
C LYS A 126 12.22 -9.18 0.16
N GLN A 127 13.09 -8.84 -0.79
CA GLN A 127 13.42 -7.44 -1.10
C GLN A 127 12.19 -6.66 -1.58
N LEU A 128 11.37 -7.26 -2.45
CA LEU A 128 10.14 -6.64 -2.92
C LEU A 128 9.14 -6.44 -1.78
N ARG A 129 8.91 -7.47 -0.95
CA ARG A 129 8.01 -7.39 0.21
C ARG A 129 8.46 -6.37 1.24
N PHE A 130 9.76 -6.31 1.50
CA PHE A 130 10.35 -5.26 2.33
C PHE A 130 10.05 -3.87 1.76
N ALA A 131 10.25 -3.68 0.44
CA ALA A 131 9.97 -2.40 -0.20
C ALA A 131 8.48 -2.02 -0.16
N GLU A 132 7.57 -2.97 -0.35
CA GLU A 132 6.12 -2.75 -0.26
C GLU A 132 5.69 -2.31 1.15
N ASN A 133 6.10 -3.06 2.18
CA ASN A 133 5.74 -2.74 3.57
C ASN A 133 6.39 -1.43 4.00
N THR A 134 7.66 -1.20 3.66
CA THR A 134 8.35 0.03 4.03
C THR A 134 7.76 1.24 3.31
N TYR A 135 7.33 1.12 2.05
CA TYR A 135 6.62 2.20 1.35
C TYR A 135 5.32 2.58 2.07
N THR A 136 4.50 1.60 2.43
CA THR A 136 3.25 1.84 3.17
C THR A 136 3.53 2.48 4.53
N ALA A 137 4.54 1.99 5.27
CA ALA A 137 4.94 2.61 6.53
C ALA A 137 5.38 4.07 6.36
N LEU A 138 6.14 4.38 5.29
CA LEU A 138 6.58 5.74 4.97
C LEU A 138 5.40 6.64 4.60
N TYR A 139 4.44 6.16 3.80
CA TYR A 139 3.22 6.89 3.48
C TYR A 139 2.44 7.27 4.74
N ILE A 140 2.28 6.31 5.67
CA ILE A 140 1.53 6.54 6.90
C ILE A 140 2.28 7.51 7.82
N ILE A 141 3.57 7.29 8.09
CA ILE A 141 4.30 8.11 9.06
C ILE A 141 4.58 9.53 8.55
N LEU A 142 4.77 9.73 7.24
CA LEU A 142 5.08 11.04 6.67
C LEU A 142 3.84 11.86 6.32
N PHE A 143 2.72 11.20 5.99
CA PHE A 143 1.51 11.88 5.52
C PHE A 143 0.28 11.51 6.34
N SER A 144 -0.21 10.27 6.25
CA SER A 144 -1.56 9.97 6.73
C SER A 144 -1.70 10.07 8.25
N GLY A 145 -0.76 9.49 9.00
CA GLY A 145 -0.76 9.45 10.46
C GLY A 145 -0.74 10.85 11.08
N PRO A 146 0.28 11.68 10.84
CA PRO A 146 0.36 13.02 11.43
C PRO A 146 -0.83 13.91 11.07
N ILE A 147 -1.26 13.92 9.80
CA ILE A 147 -2.39 14.75 9.36
C ILE A 147 -3.71 14.23 9.94
N GLY A 148 -3.92 12.92 9.97
CA GLY A 148 -5.12 12.31 10.55
C GLY A 148 -5.22 12.56 12.06
N ILE A 149 -4.12 12.44 12.80
CA ILE A 149 -4.05 12.80 14.23
C ILE A 149 -4.34 14.29 14.41
N TYR A 150 -3.72 15.16 13.61
CA TYR A 150 -3.97 16.60 13.65
C TYR A 150 -5.44 16.93 13.40
N LEU A 151 -6.09 16.31 12.40
CA LEU A 151 -7.50 16.53 12.10
C LEU A 151 -8.40 16.04 13.22
N MET A 152 -8.10 14.88 13.81
CA MET A 152 -8.85 14.36 14.95
C MET A 152 -8.71 15.26 16.19
N TYR A 153 -7.52 15.79 16.44
CA TYR A 153 -7.26 16.72 17.55
C TYR A 153 -7.92 18.08 17.34
N SER A 154 -7.79 18.65 16.14
CA SER A 154 -8.30 19.98 15.82
C SER A 154 -9.81 20.03 15.61
N THR A 155 -10.46 18.89 15.35
CA THR A 155 -11.91 18.82 15.21
C THR A 155 -12.57 18.77 16.59
N PRO A 156 -13.39 19.77 16.96
CA PRO A 156 -14.00 19.85 18.30
C PRO A 156 -14.81 18.60 18.63
N GLY A 157 -14.54 18.00 19.79
CA GLY A 157 -15.28 16.83 20.28
C GLY A 157 -14.93 15.50 19.63
N LEU A 158 -14.03 15.46 18.63
CA LEU A 158 -13.62 14.23 17.94
C LEU A 158 -12.36 13.58 18.53
N TRP A 159 -11.63 14.30 19.40
CA TRP A 159 -10.36 13.81 19.96
C TRP A 159 -10.49 12.42 20.55
N TYR A 160 -9.51 11.58 20.22
CA TYR A 160 -9.40 10.21 20.70
C TYR A 160 -10.64 9.36 20.43
N PHE A 161 -11.12 9.38 19.18
CA PHE A 161 -12.23 8.54 18.71
C PHE A 161 -13.54 8.72 19.51
N CYS A 162 -13.82 9.94 19.97
CA CYS A 162 -15.02 10.24 20.74
C CYS A 162 -16.29 10.04 19.89
N ILE A 163 -17.04 8.97 20.18
CA ILE A 163 -18.26 8.55 19.47
C ILE A 163 -19.31 9.67 19.43
N LYS A 164 -19.55 10.34 20.56
CA LYS A 164 -20.53 11.43 20.63
C LYS A 164 -20.19 12.56 19.65
N GLY A 165 -18.91 12.89 19.51
CA GLY A 165 -18.42 13.92 18.59
C GLY A 165 -18.59 13.56 17.11
N ILE A 166 -18.50 12.27 16.78
CA ILE A 166 -18.74 11.79 15.40
C ILE A 166 -20.16 12.14 14.94
N TYR A 167 -21.15 12.00 15.82
CA TYR A 167 -22.57 12.16 15.48
C TYR A 167 -23.13 13.55 15.80
N SER A 168 -22.61 14.24 16.82
CA SER A 168 -23.13 15.55 17.24
C SER A 168 -23.03 16.62 16.17
N SER A 169 -22.02 16.51 15.30
CA SER A 169 -21.76 17.46 14.22
C SER A 169 -22.32 16.99 12.88
N TYR A 170 -23.17 15.97 12.85
CA TYR A 170 -23.85 15.55 11.62
C TYR A 170 -24.96 16.55 11.23
N PRO A 171 -25.17 16.86 9.94
CA PRO A 171 -24.41 16.42 8.76
C PRO A 171 -23.14 17.25 8.54
N GLN A 172 -22.03 16.58 8.23
CA GLN A 172 -20.78 17.25 7.83
C GLN A 172 -20.81 17.60 6.34
N GLN A 173 -21.55 18.64 5.96
CA GLN A 173 -21.65 19.11 4.56
C GLN A 173 -20.41 19.84 4.06
N VAL A 174 -19.84 20.66 4.94
CA VAL A 174 -18.66 21.47 4.66
C VAL A 174 -17.47 20.95 5.44
N HIS A 175 -16.30 21.01 4.83
CA HIS A 175 -15.04 20.60 5.43
C HIS A 175 -13.98 21.68 5.28
N SER A 176 -13.05 21.76 6.24
CA SER A 176 -11.84 22.56 6.04
C SER A 176 -11.04 22.02 4.86
N GLY A 177 -10.27 22.88 4.18
CA GLY A 177 -9.42 22.45 3.07
C GLY A 177 -8.50 21.28 3.46
N VAL A 178 -7.90 21.32 4.65
CA VAL A 178 -7.03 20.24 5.15
C VAL A 178 -7.79 18.93 5.30
N PHE A 179 -9.00 18.95 5.88
CA PHE A 179 -9.82 17.75 6.03
C PHE A 179 -10.22 17.18 4.67
N LYS A 180 -10.69 18.04 3.76
CA LYS A 180 -11.12 17.60 2.42
C LYS A 180 -9.95 17.01 1.62
N THR A 181 -8.78 17.67 1.62
CA THR A 181 -7.57 17.15 0.98
C THR A 181 -7.17 15.80 1.57
N TYR A 182 -7.08 15.69 2.90
CA TYR A 182 -6.75 14.43 3.56
C TYR A 182 -7.70 13.31 3.12
N TYR A 183 -9.01 13.58 3.17
CA TYR A 183 -10.01 12.58 2.84
C TYR A 183 -9.96 12.10 1.38
N LEU A 184 -9.77 13.04 0.43
CA LEU A 184 -9.68 12.72 -1.00
C LEU A 184 -8.35 12.05 -1.36
N ILE A 185 -7.24 12.44 -0.74
CA ILE A 185 -5.94 11.78 -0.94
C ILE A 185 -5.96 10.36 -0.37
N GLN A 186 -6.59 10.14 0.79
CA GLN A 186 -6.81 8.79 1.33
C GLN A 186 -7.66 7.95 0.36
N ALA A 187 -8.76 8.50 -0.18
CA ALA A 187 -9.56 7.82 -1.19
C ALA A 187 -8.73 7.47 -2.44
N ALA A 188 -7.88 8.40 -2.91
CA ALA A 188 -6.98 8.18 -4.04
C ALA A 188 -5.92 7.10 -3.76
N PHE A 189 -5.39 7.03 -2.54
CA PHE A 189 -4.47 5.98 -2.11
C PHE A 189 -5.13 4.62 -2.09
N TRP A 190 -6.34 4.51 -1.52
CA TRP A 190 -7.08 3.25 -1.51
C TRP A 190 -7.48 2.80 -2.92
N LEU A 191 -7.86 3.74 -3.80
CA LEU A 191 -8.08 3.43 -5.22
C LEU A 191 -6.79 3.00 -5.93
N GLN A 192 -5.65 3.62 -5.60
CA GLN A 192 -4.33 3.21 -6.10
C GLN A 192 -3.96 1.78 -5.68
N GLN A 193 -4.31 1.35 -4.47
CA GLN A 193 -4.12 -0.04 -4.03
C GLN A 193 -5.00 -1.01 -4.85
N VAL A 194 -6.23 -0.63 -5.18
CA VAL A 194 -7.10 -1.42 -6.07
C VAL A 194 -6.47 -1.56 -7.46
N VAL A 195 -5.95 -0.46 -8.03
CA VAL A 195 -5.27 -0.48 -9.34
C VAL A 195 -4.07 -1.43 -9.32
N VAL A 196 -3.22 -1.35 -8.28
CA VAL A 196 -2.06 -2.24 -8.13
C VAL A 196 -2.49 -3.71 -8.08
N MET A 197 -3.56 -4.01 -7.35
CA MET A 197 -4.09 -5.37 -7.22
C MET A 197 -4.68 -5.90 -8.53
N VAL A 198 -5.52 -5.12 -9.20
CA VAL A 198 -6.21 -5.55 -10.43
C VAL A 198 -5.20 -5.74 -11.58
N LEU A 199 -4.16 -4.92 -11.64
CA LEU A 199 -3.09 -5.05 -12.62
C LEU A 199 -2.06 -6.14 -12.26
N GLY A 200 -2.23 -6.87 -11.15
CA GLY A 200 -1.31 -7.92 -10.72
C GLY A 200 0.10 -7.41 -10.42
N LEU A 201 0.23 -6.13 -10.04
CA LEU A 201 1.53 -5.52 -9.73
C LEU A 201 2.06 -5.91 -8.35
N GLU A 202 1.24 -6.55 -7.52
CA GLU A 202 1.62 -7.17 -6.25
C GLU A 202 1.45 -8.69 -6.35
N ALA A 203 2.44 -9.45 -5.85
CA ALA A 203 2.38 -10.91 -5.87
C ALA A 203 1.22 -11.44 -5.00
N ARG A 204 0.48 -12.42 -5.54
CA ARG A 204 -0.69 -13.00 -4.90
C ARG A 204 -0.33 -13.64 -3.57
N ARG A 205 -1.08 -13.29 -2.52
CA ARG A 205 -0.91 -13.81 -1.15
C ARG A 205 -1.90 -14.94 -0.85
N LYS A 206 -1.66 -15.72 0.21
CA LYS A 206 -2.57 -16.80 0.66
C LYS A 206 -3.98 -16.29 1.00
N ASP A 207 -4.08 -15.03 1.41
CA ASP A 207 -5.32 -14.36 1.80
C ASP A 207 -5.89 -13.44 0.71
N PHE A 208 -5.54 -13.68 -0.57
CA PHE A 208 -5.92 -12.81 -1.68
C PHE A 208 -7.44 -12.61 -1.82
N ASN A 209 -8.24 -13.64 -1.59
CA ASN A 209 -9.69 -13.53 -1.69
C ASN A 209 -10.28 -12.63 -0.59
N GLN A 210 -9.78 -12.77 0.65
CA GLN A 210 -10.15 -11.92 1.78
C GLN A 210 -9.70 -10.48 1.54
N LEU A 211 -8.53 -10.31 0.94
CA LEU A 211 -8.02 -9.00 0.54
C LEU A 211 -8.91 -8.34 -0.52
N ILE A 212 -9.34 -9.04 -1.57
CA ILE A 212 -10.30 -8.50 -2.55
C ILE A 212 -11.60 -8.09 -1.87
N GLY A 213 -12.16 -8.97 -1.03
CA GLY A 213 -13.38 -8.68 -0.27
C GLY A 213 -13.22 -7.43 0.60
N HIS A 214 -12.06 -7.27 1.24
CA HIS A 214 -11.71 -6.07 1.98
C HIS A 214 -11.71 -4.82 1.12
N HIS A 215 -11.02 -4.82 -0.02
CA HIS A 215 -10.98 -3.65 -0.91
C HIS A 215 -12.36 -3.27 -1.44
N PHE A 216 -13.21 -4.25 -1.74
CA PHE A 216 -14.59 -3.98 -2.11
C PHE A 216 -15.35 -3.26 -0.98
N VAL A 217 -15.27 -3.79 0.26
CA VAL A 217 -15.93 -3.20 1.43
C VAL A 217 -15.37 -1.81 1.76
N THR A 218 -14.04 -1.62 1.73
CA THR A 218 -13.43 -0.33 2.06
C THR A 218 -13.73 0.74 1.03
N VAL A 219 -13.69 0.44 -0.27
CA VAL A 219 -14.07 1.40 -1.32
C VAL A 219 -15.54 1.80 -1.18
N LEU A 220 -16.44 0.85 -0.89
CA LEU A 220 -17.84 1.16 -0.60
C LEU A 220 -18.00 2.03 0.64
N LEU A 221 -17.30 1.72 1.73
CA LEU A 221 -17.32 2.53 2.95
C LEU A 221 -16.89 3.97 2.65
N ILE A 222 -15.77 4.16 1.95
CA ILE A 222 -15.24 5.48 1.58
C ILE A 222 -16.22 6.26 0.70
N ALA A 223 -16.78 5.61 -0.32
CA ALA A 223 -17.72 6.25 -1.23
C ALA A 223 -19.01 6.65 -0.50
N LEU A 224 -19.57 5.75 0.31
CA LEU A 224 -20.81 6.01 1.04
C LEU A 224 -20.62 6.99 2.20
N SER A 225 -19.50 6.95 2.92
CA SER A 225 -19.22 7.93 3.97
C SER A 225 -19.06 9.34 3.38
N TYR A 226 -18.43 9.45 2.21
CA TYR A 226 -18.37 10.71 1.48
C TYR A 226 -19.75 11.12 0.97
N ARG A 227 -20.55 10.20 0.42
CA ARG A 227 -21.91 10.50 -0.08
C ARG A 227 -22.89 10.90 1.02
N PHE A 228 -22.84 10.25 2.18
CA PHE A 228 -23.80 10.41 3.28
C PHE A 228 -23.38 11.42 4.33
N HIS A 229 -22.26 12.11 4.15
CA HIS A 229 -21.72 13.10 5.10
C HIS A 229 -21.29 12.48 6.44
N PHE A 230 -20.83 11.22 6.42
CA PHE A 230 -20.23 10.54 7.57
C PHE A 230 -18.70 10.73 7.57
N GLY A 231 -18.25 11.96 7.34
CA GLY A 231 -16.83 12.29 7.20
C GLY A 231 -16.04 11.98 8.47
N PHE A 232 -16.59 12.32 9.64
CA PHE A 232 -15.91 12.10 10.93
C PHE A 232 -15.83 10.62 11.30
N LEU A 233 -16.87 9.85 10.96
CA LEU A 233 -16.86 8.40 11.07
C LEU A 233 -15.78 7.81 10.15
N GLY A 234 -15.72 8.28 8.90
CA GLY A 234 -14.67 7.88 7.96
C GLY A 234 -13.27 8.24 8.43
N LEU A 235 -13.06 9.42 9.03
CA LEU A 235 -11.77 9.81 9.61
C LEU A 235 -11.36 8.87 10.76
N ALA A 236 -12.30 8.51 11.65
CA ALA A 236 -12.06 7.54 12.72
C ALA A 236 -11.66 6.16 12.16
N VAL A 237 -12.34 5.69 11.12
CA VAL A 237 -12.00 4.42 10.46
C VAL A 237 -10.62 4.53 9.79
N TYR A 238 -10.36 5.54 8.96
CA TYR A 238 -9.04 5.74 8.34
C TYR A 238 -7.91 5.77 9.36
N LEU A 239 -8.04 6.58 10.41
CA LEU A 239 -6.94 6.77 11.35
C LEU A 239 -6.67 5.51 12.19
N SER A 240 -7.71 4.83 12.66
CA SER A 240 -7.54 3.55 13.37
C SER A 240 -6.88 2.50 12.48
N HIS A 241 -7.22 2.50 11.19
CA HIS A 241 -6.69 1.57 10.22
C HIS A 241 -5.20 1.85 9.94
N ASP A 242 -4.89 3.07 9.52
CA ASP A 242 -3.54 3.43 9.11
C ASP A 242 -2.52 3.30 10.24
N ILE A 243 -2.85 3.72 11.47
CA ILE A 243 -1.92 3.59 12.60
C ILE A 243 -1.61 2.10 12.87
N SER A 244 -2.61 1.22 12.86
CA SER A 244 -2.36 -0.22 13.02
C SER A 244 -1.53 -0.82 11.88
N ASP A 245 -1.76 -0.38 10.64
CA ASP A 245 -1.03 -0.87 9.47
C ASP A 245 0.42 -0.39 9.47
N PHE A 246 0.71 0.78 10.03
CA PHE A 246 2.08 1.24 10.24
C PHE A 246 2.87 0.26 11.12
N PHE A 247 2.33 -0.14 12.27
CA PHE A 247 3.01 -1.11 13.14
C PHE A 247 3.14 -2.49 12.47
N LEU A 248 2.14 -2.91 11.71
CA LEU A 248 2.21 -4.16 10.94
C LEU A 248 3.32 -4.11 9.89
N CYS A 249 3.39 -3.03 9.13
CA CYS A 249 4.41 -2.83 8.10
C CYS A 249 5.81 -2.76 8.70
N VAL A 250 5.98 -2.05 9.83
CA VAL A 250 7.27 -1.98 10.54
C VAL A 250 7.69 -3.36 11.06
N ALA A 251 6.78 -4.10 11.68
CA ALA A 251 7.07 -5.46 12.16
C ALA A 251 7.50 -6.39 11.02
N LYS A 252 6.82 -6.32 9.88
CA LYS A 252 7.17 -7.08 8.67
C LYS A 252 8.51 -6.65 8.08
N SER A 253 8.77 -5.36 7.94
CA SER A 253 10.05 -4.85 7.43
C SER A 253 11.22 -5.29 8.32
N LEU A 254 11.06 -5.25 9.65
CA LEU A 254 12.08 -5.74 10.58
C LEU A 254 12.28 -7.25 10.50
N ASN A 255 11.22 -8.02 10.25
CA ASN A 255 11.30 -9.46 10.01
C ASN A 255 12.09 -9.79 8.74
N TYR A 256 11.84 -9.08 7.63
CA TYR A 256 12.61 -9.27 6.38
C TYR A 256 14.08 -8.85 6.51
N MET A 257 14.38 -7.92 7.42
CA MET A 257 15.76 -7.53 7.76
C MET A 257 16.42 -8.48 8.78
N GLU A 258 15.69 -9.49 9.28
CA GLU A 258 16.14 -10.38 10.36
C GLU A 258 16.64 -9.61 11.60
N SER A 259 16.00 -8.47 11.89
CA SER A 259 16.38 -7.59 13.00
C SER A 259 16.03 -8.21 14.35
N GLY A 260 16.91 -8.07 15.34
CA GLY A 260 16.62 -8.46 16.73
C GLY A 260 15.41 -7.74 17.36
N LEU A 261 14.97 -6.62 16.78
CA LEU A 261 13.80 -5.87 17.23
C LEU A 261 12.46 -6.42 16.69
N GLN A 262 12.49 -7.42 15.80
CA GLN A 262 11.27 -7.94 15.15
C GLN A 262 10.22 -8.42 16.17
N GLY A 263 10.64 -9.09 17.25
CA GLY A 263 9.72 -9.63 18.26
C GLY A 263 9.04 -8.52 19.07
N TYR A 264 9.79 -7.48 19.42
CA TYR A 264 9.23 -6.30 20.10
C TYR A 264 8.24 -5.56 19.19
N ALA A 265 8.62 -5.29 17.95
CA ALA A 265 7.75 -4.62 16.98
C ALA A 265 6.47 -5.43 16.70
N PHE A 266 6.58 -6.76 16.62
CA PHE A 266 5.45 -7.65 16.45
C PHE A 266 4.50 -7.61 17.67
N GLY A 267 5.04 -7.66 18.89
CA GLY A 267 4.24 -7.53 20.12
C GLY A 267 3.47 -6.21 20.18
N VAL A 268 4.14 -5.09 19.87
CA VAL A 268 3.50 -3.77 19.78
C VAL A 268 2.41 -3.76 18.70
N CYS A 269 2.68 -4.35 17.52
CA CYS A 269 1.72 -4.46 16.44
C CYS A 269 0.44 -5.20 16.90
N VAL A 270 0.55 -6.33 17.61
CA VAL A 270 -0.61 -7.07 18.12
C VAL A 270 -1.44 -6.22 19.07
N LEU A 271 -0.79 -5.52 20.02
CA LEU A 271 -1.48 -4.67 20.99
C LEU A 271 -2.24 -3.52 20.31
N VAL A 272 -1.57 -2.83 19.38
CA VAL A 272 -2.17 -1.72 18.63
C VAL A 272 -3.29 -2.22 17.72
N TRP A 273 -3.12 -3.38 17.08
CA TRP A 273 -4.16 -4.00 16.27
C TRP A 273 -5.42 -4.30 17.09
N ILE A 274 -5.27 -4.91 18.27
CA ILE A 274 -6.39 -5.21 19.17
C ILE A 274 -7.11 -3.92 19.59
N TYR A 275 -6.36 -2.91 20.00
CA TYR A 275 -6.96 -1.65 20.44
C TYR A 275 -7.67 -0.91 19.30
N LEU A 276 -6.98 -0.64 18.19
CA LEU A 276 -7.51 0.20 17.12
C LEU A 276 -8.52 -0.53 16.24
N ARG A 277 -8.26 -1.80 15.89
CA ARG A 277 -9.11 -2.53 14.95
C ARG A 277 -10.24 -3.27 15.61
N HIS A 278 -10.13 -3.64 16.89
CA HIS A 278 -11.20 -4.37 17.58
C HIS A 278 -11.91 -3.54 18.64
N TRP A 279 -11.19 -2.90 19.55
CA TRP A 279 -11.83 -2.10 20.59
C TRP A 279 -12.50 -0.85 20.02
N ILE A 280 -11.77 0.00 19.29
CA ILE A 280 -12.33 1.23 18.72
C ILE A 280 -13.43 0.94 17.68
N ASN A 281 -13.19 0.01 16.75
CA ASN A 281 -14.22 -0.35 15.76
C ASN A 281 -15.44 -1.03 16.43
N GLY A 282 -15.22 -1.83 17.47
CA GLY A 282 -16.29 -2.41 18.28
C GLY A 282 -17.13 -1.35 19.00
N ARG A 283 -16.50 -0.29 19.52
CA ARG A 283 -17.21 0.87 20.09
C ARG A 283 -18.05 1.60 19.05
N ILE A 284 -17.56 1.75 17.83
CA ILE A 284 -18.32 2.34 16.71
C ILE A 284 -19.53 1.45 16.39
N LEU A 285 -19.33 0.14 16.20
CA LEU A 285 -20.43 -0.80 15.93
C LEU A 285 -21.47 -0.82 17.05
N TRP A 286 -21.03 -0.81 18.31
CA TRP A 286 -21.92 -0.75 19.47
C TRP A 286 -22.81 0.50 19.44
N SER A 287 -22.23 1.64 19.09
CA SER A 287 -22.96 2.91 19.01
C SER A 287 -24.01 2.96 17.90
N MET A 288 -23.97 2.02 16.96
CA MET A 288 -24.90 1.89 15.84
C MET A 288 -26.04 0.91 16.09
N LEU A 289 -26.00 0.17 17.20
CA LEU A 289 -27.11 -0.71 17.62
C LEU A 289 -28.38 0.09 17.95
N PRO A 290 -29.57 -0.53 17.94
CA PRO A 290 -30.82 0.15 18.28
C PRO A 290 -30.75 0.87 19.62
N GLY A 291 -31.12 2.15 19.66
CA GLY A 291 -31.00 3.00 20.85
C GLY A 291 -29.58 3.50 21.17
N GLY A 292 -28.59 3.21 20.32
CA GLY A 292 -27.21 3.70 20.46
C GLY A 292 -27.02 5.17 20.07
N GLU A 293 -25.79 5.67 20.17
CA GLU A 293 -25.47 7.07 19.88
C GLU A 293 -25.69 7.46 18.41
N PHE A 294 -25.58 6.52 17.46
CA PHE A 294 -25.89 6.79 16.06
C PHE A 294 -27.36 7.18 15.89
N GLU A 295 -28.28 6.61 16.66
CA GLU A 295 -29.69 6.99 16.61
C GLU A 295 -29.94 8.27 17.41
N THR A 296 -29.40 8.32 18.64
CA THR A 296 -29.78 9.30 19.66
C THR A 296 -29.01 10.62 19.64
N VAL A 297 -27.81 10.70 19.06
CA VAL A 297 -26.96 11.90 19.10
C VAL A 297 -26.96 12.64 17.78
N GLY A 298 -27.15 13.96 17.82
CA GLY A 298 -27.16 14.83 16.64
C GLY A 298 -28.57 15.08 16.12
N PRO A 299 -28.75 15.40 14.83
CA PRO A 299 -30.07 15.71 14.29
C PRO A 299 -30.96 14.46 14.22
N GLU A 300 -32.25 14.70 13.97
CA GLU A 300 -33.31 13.69 13.93
C GLU A 300 -32.91 12.48 13.08
N TYR A 301 -33.23 11.28 13.57
CA TYR A 301 -32.95 10.01 12.91
C TYR A 301 -33.94 9.75 11.76
N LYS A 302 -33.95 10.64 10.78
CA LYS A 302 -34.86 10.63 9.64
C LYS A 302 -34.12 11.05 8.39
N MET A 303 -34.30 10.28 7.33
CA MET A 303 -33.68 10.56 6.05
C MET A 303 -34.47 11.63 5.28
N ASP A 304 -33.78 12.67 4.84
CA ASP A 304 -34.28 13.77 4.04
C ASP A 304 -33.30 14.02 2.89
N TRP A 305 -33.72 13.67 1.68
CA TRP A 305 -32.89 13.79 0.48
C TRP A 305 -32.73 15.24 0.01
N GLU A 306 -33.71 16.10 0.27
CA GLU A 306 -33.68 17.51 -0.14
C GLU A 306 -32.68 18.30 0.70
N ARG A 307 -32.62 18.00 2.01
CA ARG A 307 -31.69 18.61 2.95
C ARG A 307 -30.33 17.92 3.04
N GLU A 308 -30.12 16.87 2.23
CA GLU A 308 -28.94 16.00 2.27
C GLU A 308 -28.66 15.40 3.67
N MET A 309 -29.72 15.05 4.40
CA MET A 309 -29.65 14.38 5.69
C MET A 309 -29.90 12.89 5.50
N PHE A 310 -28.85 12.09 5.53
CA PHE A 310 -28.91 10.64 5.26
C PHE A 310 -28.92 9.77 6.51
N LYS A 311 -28.82 10.38 7.69
CA LYS A 311 -28.84 9.66 8.97
C LYS A 311 -30.25 9.10 9.23
N GLY A 312 -30.41 7.80 9.05
CA GLY A 312 -31.66 7.07 9.28
C GLY A 312 -31.47 5.56 9.20
N PRO A 313 -32.55 4.77 9.31
CA PRO A 313 -32.50 3.31 9.42
C PRO A 313 -31.72 2.62 8.30
N VAL A 314 -31.95 3.04 7.04
CA VAL A 314 -31.31 2.43 5.87
C VAL A 314 -29.81 2.70 5.86
N ALA A 315 -29.41 3.97 6.06
CA ALA A 315 -27.99 4.32 6.10
C ALA A 315 -27.28 3.65 7.30
N ASN A 316 -27.93 3.59 8.47
CA ASN A 316 -27.40 2.88 9.63
C ASN A 316 -27.17 1.40 9.30
N ALA A 317 -28.18 0.71 8.78
CA ALA A 317 -28.08 -0.72 8.44
C ALA A 317 -26.98 -1.00 7.42
N VAL A 318 -26.86 -0.18 6.36
CA VAL A 318 -25.81 -0.33 5.34
C VAL A 318 -24.43 -0.06 5.93
N THR A 319 -24.26 1.05 6.66
CA THR A 319 -22.95 1.38 7.27
C THR A 319 -22.56 0.37 8.35
N PHE A 320 -23.50 -0.09 9.18
CA PHE A 320 -23.28 -1.14 10.18
C PHE A 320 -22.87 -2.46 9.51
N GLY A 321 -23.58 -2.86 8.45
CA GLY A 321 -23.26 -4.08 7.70
C GLY A 321 -21.85 -4.04 7.11
N LEU A 322 -21.48 -2.93 6.46
CA LEU A 322 -20.15 -2.76 5.89
C LEU A 322 -19.04 -2.72 6.95
N LEU A 323 -19.23 -1.98 8.05
CA LEU A 323 -18.28 -1.96 9.18
C LEU A 323 -18.20 -3.33 9.88
N GLY A 324 -19.30 -4.08 9.94
CA GLY A 324 -19.35 -5.44 10.45
C GLY A 324 -18.58 -6.42 9.56
N CYS A 325 -18.71 -6.33 8.24
CA CYS A 325 -17.90 -7.08 7.30
C CYS A 325 -16.41 -6.76 7.47
N LEU A 326 -16.06 -5.47 7.57
CA LEU A 326 -14.70 -5.02 7.83
C LEU A 326 -14.16 -5.57 9.16
N GLN A 327 -14.98 -5.58 10.22
CA GLN A 327 -14.65 -6.18 11.51
C GLN A 327 -14.40 -7.69 11.41
N GLY A 328 -15.24 -8.42 10.66
CA GLY A 328 -15.06 -9.85 10.42
C GLY A 328 -13.72 -10.17 9.74
N LEU A 329 -13.34 -9.37 8.73
CA LEU A 329 -12.04 -9.49 8.08
C LEU A 329 -10.89 -9.15 9.04
N ASN A 330 -11.04 -8.12 9.87
CA ASN A 330 -10.05 -7.80 10.91
C ASN A 330 -9.87 -8.95 11.92
N LEU A 331 -10.93 -9.66 12.29
CA LEU A 331 -10.85 -10.82 13.18
C LEU A 331 -10.14 -12.00 12.51
N PHE A 332 -10.39 -12.24 11.22
CA PHE A 332 -9.66 -13.23 10.44
C PHE A 332 -8.14 -12.93 10.43
N TRP A 333 -7.74 -11.68 10.22
CA TRP A 333 -6.33 -11.32 10.25
C TRP A 333 -5.72 -11.32 11.65
N LEU A 334 -6.49 -10.99 12.69
CA LEU A 334 -6.04 -11.18 14.07
C LEU A 334 -5.77 -12.66 14.35
N TRP A 335 -6.62 -13.57 13.88
CA TRP A 335 -6.39 -15.00 14.00
C TRP A 335 -5.08 -15.42 13.30
N CYS A 336 -4.83 -14.93 12.08
CA CYS A 336 -3.55 -15.14 11.39
C CYS A 336 -2.36 -14.61 12.20
N LEU A 337 -2.49 -13.41 12.79
CA LEU A 337 -1.45 -12.79 13.60
C LEU A 337 -1.19 -13.59 14.88
N GLY A 338 -2.24 -14.07 15.54
CA GLY A 338 -2.14 -14.96 16.71
C GLY A 338 -1.46 -16.28 16.35
N ARG A 339 -1.76 -16.86 15.18
CA ARG A 339 -1.10 -18.07 14.68
C ARG A 339 0.39 -17.86 14.44
N ALA A 340 0.77 -16.75 13.80
CA ALA A 340 2.17 -16.37 13.60
C ALA A 340 2.88 -16.13 14.94
N GLY A 341 2.24 -15.46 15.89
CA GLY A 341 2.76 -15.24 17.24
C GLY A 341 2.98 -16.54 18.01
N TYR A 342 2.05 -17.49 17.91
CA TYR A 342 2.19 -18.83 18.51
C TYR A 342 3.43 -19.55 17.95
N LYS A 343 3.62 -19.55 16.62
CA LYS A 343 4.81 -20.15 16.00
C LYS A 343 6.10 -19.46 16.42
N PHE A 344 6.10 -18.13 16.53
CA PHE A 344 7.27 -17.38 16.96
C PHE A 344 7.66 -17.71 18.41
N LEU A 345 6.69 -17.76 19.32
CA LEU A 345 6.95 -17.99 20.75
C LEU A 345 7.25 -19.44 21.10
N PHE A 346 6.54 -20.40 20.49
CA PHE A 346 6.62 -21.81 20.87
C PHE A 346 7.49 -22.66 19.95
N LEU A 347 7.69 -22.25 18.69
CA LEU A 347 8.49 -23.00 17.72
C LEU A 347 9.78 -22.27 17.33
N GLY A 348 9.99 -21.03 17.80
CA GLY A 348 11.13 -20.19 17.40
C GLY A 348 11.15 -19.82 15.92
N VAL A 349 10.04 -20.02 15.20
CA VAL A 349 9.94 -19.78 13.76
C VAL A 349 9.33 -18.40 13.51
N ALA A 350 10.15 -17.45 13.05
CA ALA A 350 9.74 -16.10 12.67
C ALA A 350 9.21 -16.02 11.23
N LYS A 351 8.39 -16.98 10.80
CA LYS A 351 7.80 -17.00 9.45
C LYS A 351 6.34 -16.52 9.50
N ASP A 352 6.01 -15.46 8.76
CA ASP A 352 4.62 -15.02 8.57
C ASP A 352 3.84 -16.11 7.83
N ASP A 353 2.73 -16.52 8.41
CA ASP A 353 1.88 -17.59 7.89
C ASP A 353 1.14 -17.21 6.60
N ARG A 354 1.02 -15.92 6.33
CA ARG A 354 0.37 -15.37 5.13
C ARG A 354 1.28 -15.38 3.91
N SER A 355 2.61 -15.39 4.11
CA SER A 355 3.61 -15.37 3.03
C SER A 355 4.07 -16.76 2.59
N GLY A 356 3.43 -17.84 3.07
CA GLY A 356 3.96 -19.20 2.94
C GLY A 356 4.12 -19.77 1.52
N ASP A 357 3.45 -19.24 0.50
CA ASP A 357 3.62 -19.70 -0.91
C ASP A 357 4.66 -18.85 -1.66
N GLU A 358 5.23 -17.83 -1.00
CA GLU A 358 6.12 -16.85 -1.64
C GLU A 358 7.58 -17.34 -1.75
N ASP A 359 7.95 -18.41 -1.04
CA ASP A 359 9.25 -19.10 -1.15
C ASP A 359 9.14 -20.41 -1.96
N GLU A 360 7.94 -20.99 -2.12
CA GLU A 360 7.75 -22.32 -2.75
C GLU A 360 7.51 -22.25 -4.27
N GLY A 361 7.19 -21.07 -4.81
CA GLY A 361 7.02 -20.83 -6.25
C GLY A 361 8.32 -20.72 -7.07
N GLU A 362 9.51 -20.78 -6.45
CA GLU A 362 10.79 -20.72 -7.20
C GLU A 362 11.19 -22.08 -7.82
N GLY A 363 10.38 -23.14 -7.66
CA GLY A 363 10.66 -24.50 -8.14
C GLY A 363 10.03 -24.90 -9.49
N GLU A 364 8.94 -24.27 -9.92
CA GLU A 364 8.22 -24.67 -11.14
C GLU A 364 7.85 -23.46 -12.01
N GLY A 365 8.72 -23.17 -12.98
CA GLY A 365 8.32 -22.98 -14.39
C GLY A 365 7.30 -21.92 -14.81
N GLU A 366 6.95 -20.90 -14.01
CA GLU A 366 6.20 -19.74 -14.52
C GLU A 366 7.08 -18.48 -14.58
N ASP A 367 7.33 -18.01 -15.81
CA ASP A 367 7.98 -16.74 -16.12
C ASP A 367 7.14 -15.57 -15.60
N VAL A 368 7.25 -15.27 -14.31
CA VAL A 368 6.80 -13.99 -13.77
C VAL A 368 7.77 -12.92 -14.29
N GLN A 369 7.33 -12.17 -15.30
CA GLN A 369 8.04 -10.98 -15.80
C GLN A 369 8.03 -9.87 -14.74
N VAL A 370 8.89 -10.02 -13.74
CA VAL A 370 9.34 -8.91 -12.90
C VAL A 370 10.81 -8.71 -13.20
N THR A 371 11.10 -7.53 -13.73
CA THR A 371 12.38 -7.08 -14.29
C THR A 371 12.64 -7.55 -15.73
N GLY A 372 12.94 -6.59 -16.61
CA GLY A 372 13.49 -6.84 -17.97
C GLY A 372 14.91 -7.44 -17.96
N ARG A 373 15.21 -8.34 -17.02
CA ARG A 373 16.44 -9.12 -16.95
C ARG A 373 16.12 -10.55 -17.31
N VAL A 374 16.34 -10.90 -18.58
CA VAL A 374 16.62 -12.30 -18.95
C VAL A 374 18.02 -12.63 -18.42
N VAL A 375 18.12 -13.13 -17.19
CA VAL A 375 19.34 -13.83 -16.75
C VAL A 375 19.22 -15.26 -17.24
N LYS A 376 19.78 -15.51 -18.43
CA LYS A 376 19.89 -16.88 -18.97
C LYS A 376 20.88 -17.66 -18.10
N ARG A 377 20.38 -18.46 -17.14
CA ARG A 377 21.22 -19.42 -16.41
C ARG A 377 21.79 -20.41 -17.42
N ARG A 378 23.12 -20.47 -17.55
CA ARG A 378 23.80 -21.57 -18.25
C ARG A 378 23.47 -22.84 -17.47
N SER A 379 22.76 -23.76 -18.11
CA SER A 379 22.61 -25.14 -17.64
C SER A 379 24.01 -25.74 -17.46
N GLY A 380 24.42 -25.88 -16.20
CA GLY A 380 25.55 -26.71 -15.82
C GLY A 380 25.11 -28.15 -15.95
N ARG A 381 25.58 -28.82 -17.01
CA ARG A 381 25.42 -30.27 -17.21
C ARG A 381 26.09 -30.98 -16.03
N VAL A 382 25.29 -31.48 -15.09
CA VAL A 382 25.71 -32.50 -14.12
C VAL A 382 26.08 -33.74 -14.93
N ARG A 383 27.36 -34.11 -14.94
CA ARG A 383 27.79 -35.44 -15.38
C ARG A 383 27.53 -36.40 -14.22
N CYS A 384 26.81 -37.48 -14.51
CA CYS A 384 26.81 -38.69 -13.68
C CYS A 384 28.22 -39.29 -13.64
#